data_AF-A0A9D3AXC7-F1
#
_entry.id   AF-A0A9D3AXC7-F1
#
_cell.length_a   1.000
_cell.length_b   1.000
_cell.length_c   1.000
_cell.angle_alpha   90.00
_cell.angle_beta   90.00
_cell.angle_gamma   90.00
#
_symmetry.space_group_name_H-M   'P 1'
#
loop_
_entity.id
_entity.type
_entity.pdbx_description
1 polymer ?
#
loop_
_entity_poly.entity_id
_entity_poly.type
_entity_poly.pdbx_seq_one_letter_code
_entity_poly.pdbx_strand_id
1 'polypeptide(L)'
;MFNNFLLDTASSGVIATFLTTIVDNILWRLKKIENNIIIYCASVLLPQEELHTFDARAVGLIGHLIMGATFGIVVGQAIIFSGNTSPYLIGMGVGAIYWLILHQSLTAKFWV
;
A
#
# COMPACT_ATOMS: atom_id res chain seq x y z
N MET A 1 -22.74 -12.11 6.33
CA MET A 1 -21.41 -12.64 6.69
C MET A 1 -20.33 -12.20 5.68
N PHE A 2 -20.55 -12.39 4.38
CA PHE A 2 -19.62 -11.99 3.31
C PHE A 2 -19.29 -10.48 3.27
N ASN A 3 -20.29 -9.60 3.37
CA ASN A 3 -20.06 -8.14 3.34
C ASN A 3 -19.20 -7.64 4.52
N ASN A 4 -19.40 -8.19 5.72
CA ASN A 4 -18.61 -7.79 6.89
C ASN A 4 -17.15 -8.23 6.72
N PHE A 5 -16.92 -9.44 6.21
CA PHE A 5 -15.57 -9.95 5.97
C PHE A 5 -14.79 -9.13 4.92
N LEU A 6 -15.44 -8.69 3.83
CA LEU A 6 -14.80 -7.81 2.86
C LEU A 6 -14.48 -6.43 3.45
N LEU A 7 -15.34 -5.92 4.33
CA LEU A 7 -15.09 -4.66 5.05
C LEU A 7 -13.90 -4.80 6.02
N ASP A 8 -13.82 -5.93 6.73
CA ASP A 8 -12.75 -6.23 7.69
C ASP A 8 -11.39 -6.39 6.98
N THR A 9 -11.38 -7.02 5.81
CA THR A 9 -10.15 -7.20 5.01
C THR A 9 -9.73 -5.92 4.29
N ALA A 10 -10.67 -5.09 3.83
CA ALA A 10 -10.39 -3.76 3.30
C ALA A 10 -9.78 -2.84 4.38
N SER A 11 -10.39 -2.79 5.56
CA SER A 11 -9.87 -1.99 6.69
C SER A 11 -8.52 -2.50 7.18
N SER A 12 -8.31 -3.81 7.21
CA SER A 12 -6.99 -4.40 7.48
C SER A 12 -5.94 -3.98 6.45
N GLY A 13 -6.31 -3.91 5.17
CA GLY A 13 -5.46 -3.40 4.09
C GLY A 13 -5.07 -1.93 4.29
N VAL A 14 -6.03 -1.08 4.70
CA VAL A 14 -5.78 0.33 5.05
C VAL A 14 -4.85 0.46 6.25
N ILE A 15 -5.06 -0.33 7.30
CA ILE A 15 -4.22 -0.31 8.51
C ILE A 15 -2.79 -0.77 8.17
N ALA A 16 -2.65 -1.87 7.43
CA ALA A 16 -1.35 -2.35 6.97
C ALA A 16 -0.63 -1.27 6.16
N THR A 17 -1.35 -0.60 5.27
CA THR A 17 -0.83 0.49 4.45
C THR A 17 -0.34 1.68 5.27
N PHE A 18 -1.07 2.04 6.33
CA PHE A 18 -0.63 3.10 7.24
C PHE A 18 0.68 2.71 7.95
N LEU A 19 0.78 1.47 8.43
CA LEU A 19 2.00 0.96 9.06
C LEU A 19 3.18 0.93 8.09
N THR A 20 3.00 0.45 6.85
CA THR A 20 4.06 0.44 5.85
C THR A 20 4.47 1.86 5.46
N THR A 21 3.53 2.80 5.36
CA THR A 21 3.83 4.22 5.12
C THR A 21 4.75 4.80 6.19
N ILE A 22 4.53 4.46 7.47
CA ILE A 22 5.39 4.91 8.56
C ILE A 22 6.81 4.34 8.38
N VAL A 23 6.92 3.04 8.10
CA VAL A 23 8.24 2.42 7.94
C VAL A 23 8.96 2.94 6.69
N ASP A 24 8.26 3.14 5.57
CA ASP A 24 8.81 3.74 4.35
C ASP A 24 9.32 5.16 4.61
N ASN A 25 8.58 5.96 5.38
CA ASN A 25 9.05 7.28 5.80
C ASN A 25 10.34 7.21 6.63
N ILE A 26 10.46 6.22 7.52
CA ILE A 26 11.68 5.99 8.31
C ILE A 26 12.83 5.58 7.39
N LEU A 27 12.62 4.60 6.51
CA LEU A 27 13.65 4.12 5.56
C LEU A 27 14.12 5.22 4.61
N TRP A 28 13.20 6.08 4.16
CA TRP A 28 13.50 7.25 3.33
C TRP A 28 14.34 8.27 4.09
N ARG A 29 13.99 8.59 5.35
CA ARG A 29 14.79 9.47 6.21
C ARG A 29 16.19 8.91 6.49
N LEU A 30 16.32 7.59 6.59
CA LEU A 30 17.60 6.89 6.72
C LEU A 30 18.37 6.77 5.40
N LYS A 31 17.86 7.35 4.30
CA LYS A 31 18.44 7.29 2.95
C LYS A 31 18.67 5.86 2.43
N LYS A 32 17.86 4.89 2.90
CA LYS A 32 17.92 3.49 2.46
C LYS A 32 17.09 3.23 1.21
N ILE A 33 16.13 4.10 0.93
CA ILE A 33 15.30 4.08 -0.28
C ILE A 33 15.33 5.47 -0.92
N GLU A 34 15.29 5.52 -2.25
CA GLU A 34 15.47 6.77 -3.01
C GLU A 34 14.22 7.65 -2.97
N ASN A 35 13.04 7.02 -3.08
CA ASN A 35 11.76 7.71 -3.15
C ASN A 35 10.83 7.29 -2.02
N ASN A 36 9.99 8.23 -1.58
CA ASN A 36 8.91 7.94 -0.66
C ASN A 36 7.70 7.40 -1.43
N ILE A 37 7.01 6.44 -0.84
CA ILE A 37 5.87 5.80 -1.45
C ILE A 37 4.71 6.73 -1.78
N ILE A 38 4.55 7.79 -1.01
CA ILE A 38 3.53 8.82 -1.27
C ILE A 38 3.83 9.53 -2.59
N ILE A 39 5.10 9.83 -2.87
CA ILE A 39 5.52 10.49 -4.12
C ILE A 39 5.36 9.52 -5.29
N TYR A 40 5.68 8.24 -5.09
CA TYR A 40 5.43 7.22 -6.10
C TYR A 40 3.94 7.07 -6.44
N CYS A 41 3.07 7.02 -5.42
CA CYS A 41 1.63 6.93 -5.68
C CYS A 41 1.09 8.22 -6.35
N ALA A 42 1.66 9.38 -6.01
CA ALA A 42 1.33 10.64 -6.66
C ALA A 42 1.75 10.63 -8.15
N SER A 43 2.92 10.06 -8.49
CA SER A 43 3.44 10.05 -9.87
C SER A 43 2.63 9.19 -10.83
N VAL A 44 1.85 8.26 -10.31
CA VAL A 44 0.90 7.46 -11.11
C VAL A 44 -0.35 8.27 -11.48
N LEU A 45 -0.71 9.25 -10.65
CA LEU A 45 -1.98 9.98 -10.76
C LEU A 45 -1.83 11.41 -11.28
N LEU A 46 -0.64 11.99 -11.15
CA LEU A 46 -0.37 13.39 -11.46
C LEU A 46 0.87 13.54 -12.35
N PRO A 47 0.93 14.62 -13.16
CA PRO A 47 2.11 14.94 -13.95
C PRO A 47 3.31 15.28 -13.07
N GLN A 48 4.52 14.98 -13.57
CA GLN A 48 5.79 15.11 -12.83
C GLN A 48 6.02 16.52 -12.24
N GLU A 49 5.58 17.54 -12.97
CA GLU A 49 5.73 18.96 -12.61
C GLU A 49 5.04 19.32 -11.28
N GLU A 50 4.03 18.56 -10.88
CA GLU A 50 3.18 18.85 -9.72
C GLU A 50 3.54 18.00 -8.49
N LEU A 51 4.41 17.00 -8.62
CA LEU A 51 4.63 15.96 -7.60
C LEU A 51 5.24 16.44 -6.28
N HIS A 52 5.85 17.62 -6.28
CA HIS A 52 6.45 18.20 -5.09
C HIS A 52 5.52 19.15 -4.33
N THR A 53 4.29 19.36 -4.82
CA THR A 53 3.28 20.17 -4.13
C THR A 53 2.67 19.43 -2.93
N PHE A 54 2.09 20.19 -2.00
CA PHE A 54 1.36 19.61 -0.87
C PHE A 54 0.15 18.79 -1.34
N ASP A 55 -0.56 19.30 -2.35
CA ASP A 55 -1.75 18.65 -2.92
C ASP A 55 -1.39 17.32 -3.58
N ALA A 56 -0.29 17.25 -4.32
CA ALA A 56 0.17 16.00 -4.90
C ALA A 56 0.51 14.94 -3.85
N ARG A 57 1.07 15.33 -2.70
CA ARG A 57 1.30 14.41 -1.58
C ARG A 57 0.00 13.92 -0.96
N ALA A 58 -1.02 14.77 -0.86
CA ALA A 58 -2.34 14.36 -0.38
C ALA A 58 -2.98 13.35 -1.35
N VAL A 59 -2.90 13.60 -2.66
CA VAL A 59 -3.37 12.68 -3.70
C VAL A 59 -2.61 11.36 -3.65
N GLY A 60 -1.28 11.40 -3.52
CA GLY A 60 -0.45 10.20 -3.37
C GLY A 60 -0.81 9.38 -2.13
N LEU A 61 -1.08 10.03 -0.99
CA LEU A 61 -1.52 9.36 0.23
C LEU A 61 -2.89 8.70 0.05
N ILE A 62 -3.85 9.40 -0.56
CA ILE A 62 -5.17 8.83 -0.86
C ILE A 62 -5.05 7.63 -1.80
N GLY A 63 -4.27 7.76 -2.88
CA GLY A 63 -4.01 6.68 -3.82
C GLY A 63 -3.38 5.47 -3.14
N HIS A 64 -2.41 5.70 -2.25
CA HIS A 64 -1.78 4.65 -1.46
C HIS A 64 -2.79 3.91 -0.56
N LEU A 65 -3.66 4.64 0.15
CA LEU A 65 -4.70 4.03 1.00
C LEU A 65 -5.73 3.23 0.18
N ILE A 66 -6.13 3.73 -0.99
CA ILE A 66 -7.04 3.04 -1.91
C ILE A 66 -6.39 1.74 -2.43
N MET A 67 -5.11 1.79 -2.82
CA MET A 67 -4.38 0.58 -3.22
C MET A 67 -4.33 -0.42 -2.08
N GLY A 68 -4.02 0.03 -0.86
CA GLY A 68 -4.07 -0.77 0.36
C GLY A 68 -5.40 -1.49 0.60
N ALA A 69 -6.50 -0.73 0.54
CA ALA A 69 -7.85 -1.26 0.70
C ALA A 69 -8.20 -2.29 -0.38
N THR A 70 -7.88 -1.98 -1.63
CA THR A 70 -8.12 -2.86 -2.79
C THR A 70 -7.35 -4.16 -2.65
N PHE A 71 -6.08 -4.07 -2.23
CA PHE A 71 -5.24 -5.24 -2.01
C PHE A 71 -5.77 -6.11 -0.87
N GLY A 72 -6.24 -5.48 0.22
CA GLY A 72 -6.92 -6.17 1.31
C GLY A 72 -8.14 -6.97 0.83
N ILE A 73 -8.97 -6.39 -0.04
CA ILE A 73 -10.13 -7.08 -0.64
C ILE A 73 -9.70 -8.27 -1.51
N VAL A 74 -8.73 -8.08 -2.40
CA VAL A 74 -8.25 -9.14 -3.32
C VAL A 74 -7.72 -10.33 -2.54
N VAL A 75 -6.90 -10.08 -1.52
CA VAL A 75 -6.39 -11.14 -0.66
C VAL A 75 -7.53 -11.78 0.13
N GLY A 76 -8.43 -10.98 0.71
CA GLY A 76 -9.64 -11.47 1.38
C GLY A 76 -10.45 -12.44 0.51
N GLN A 77 -10.62 -12.13 -0.77
CA GLN A 77 -11.27 -13.06 -1.71
C GLN A 77 -10.44 -14.33 -1.93
N ALA A 78 -9.13 -14.23 -2.19
CA ALA A 78 -8.27 -15.39 -2.37
C ALA A 78 -8.32 -16.36 -1.18
N ILE A 79 -8.47 -15.81 0.02
CA ILE A 79 -8.61 -16.56 1.26
C ILE A 79 -9.94 -17.30 1.33
N ILE A 80 -11.05 -16.62 1.04
CA ILE A 80 -12.37 -17.26 0.96
C ILE A 80 -12.31 -18.44 -0.01
N PHE A 81 -11.66 -18.26 -1.17
CA PHE A 81 -11.47 -19.32 -2.15
C PHE A 81 -10.56 -20.46 -1.67
N SER A 82 -9.55 -20.17 -0.85
CA SER A 82 -8.62 -21.18 -0.32
C SER A 82 -9.21 -22.07 0.78
N GLY A 83 -10.36 -21.69 1.35
CA GLY A 83 -10.98 -22.39 2.49
C GLY A 83 -10.21 -22.25 3.82
N ASN A 84 -9.10 -21.51 3.84
CA ASN A 84 -8.28 -21.32 5.03
C ASN A 84 -8.69 -20.04 5.75
N THR A 85 -9.27 -20.16 6.95
CA THR A 85 -9.92 -19.05 7.66
C THR A 85 -9.04 -18.32 8.67
N SER A 86 -7.74 -18.64 8.78
CA SER A 86 -6.84 -18.08 9.81
C SER A 86 -6.58 -16.58 9.63
N PRO A 87 -7.24 -15.68 10.38
CA PRO A 87 -7.22 -14.21 10.16
C PRO A 87 -5.82 -13.59 10.28
N TYR A 88 -4.92 -14.24 11.02
CA TYR A 88 -3.55 -13.79 11.23
C TYR A 88 -2.64 -14.07 10.02
N LEU A 89 -2.72 -15.27 9.43
CA LEU A 89 -1.97 -15.61 8.22
C LEU A 89 -2.42 -14.74 7.03
N ILE A 90 -3.69 -14.38 7.04
CA ILE A 90 -4.36 -13.48 6.10
C ILE A 90 -3.76 -12.07 6.18
N GLY A 91 -3.73 -11.47 7.37
CA GLY A 91 -3.16 -10.13 7.57
C GLY A 91 -1.65 -10.07 7.27
N MET A 92 -0.91 -11.12 7.62
CA MET A 92 0.52 -11.23 7.29
C MET A 92 0.77 -11.38 5.78
N GLY A 93 -0.06 -12.14 5.07
CA GLY A 93 0.03 -12.30 3.62
C GLY A 93 -0.24 -10.99 2.86
N VAL A 94 -1.29 -10.26 3.26
CA VAL A 94 -1.58 -8.91 2.72
C VAL A 94 -0.38 -7.99 2.93
N GLY A 95 0.09 -7.89 4.18
CA GLY A 95 1.19 -7.01 4.55
C GLY A 95 2.48 -7.36 3.80
N ALA A 96 2.81 -8.65 3.67
CA ALA A 96 4.02 -9.12 3.01
C ALA A 96 4.02 -8.89 1.50
N ILE A 97 2.90 -9.14 0.82
CA ILE A 97 2.82 -8.94 -0.64
C ILE A 97 2.75 -7.45 -0.96
N TYR A 98 1.98 -6.68 -0.19
CA TYR A 98 1.97 -5.23 -0.29
C TYR A 98 3.37 -4.67 -0.10
N TRP A 99 4.08 -5.11 0.94
CA TRP A 99 5.47 -4.74 1.18
C TRP A 99 6.40 -5.12 0.03
N LEU A 100 6.28 -6.31 -0.56
CA LEU A 100 7.14 -6.76 -1.65
C LEU A 100 6.94 -5.95 -2.95
N ILE A 101 5.69 -5.69 -3.32
CA ILE A 101 5.35 -4.89 -4.51
C ILE A 101 5.88 -3.46 -4.34
N LEU A 102 5.71 -2.91 -3.15
CA LEU A 102 6.17 -1.57 -2.84
C LEU A 102 7.68 -1.48 -2.69
N HIS A 103 8.33 -2.48 -2.09
CA HIS A 103 9.78 -2.47 -1.91
C HIS A 103 10.52 -2.51 -3.25
N GLN A 104 10.04 -3.29 -4.23
CA GLN A 104 10.57 -3.24 -5.59
C GLN A 104 10.35 -1.88 -6.25
N SER A 105 9.17 -1.28 -6.05
CA SER A 105 8.85 0.05 -6.61
C SER A 105 9.69 1.14 -5.95
N LEU A 106 9.98 1.06 -4.65
CA LEU A 106 10.75 2.03 -3.87
C LEU A 106 12.27 1.94 -4.06
N THR A 107 12.75 0.78 -4.53
CA THR A 107 14.17 0.53 -4.86
C THR A 107 14.46 0.70 -6.35
N ALA A 108 13.44 0.72 -7.20
CA ALA A 108 13.57 1.08 -8.60
C ALA A 108 13.83 2.60 -8.71
N LYS A 109 14.98 2.95 -9.28
CA LYS A 109 15.25 4.29 -9.79
C LYS A 109 14.19 4.63 -10.84
N PHE A 110 13.15 5.40 -10.50
CA PHE A 110 12.27 5.97 -11.52
C PHE A 110 13.07 7.02 -12.30
N TRP A 111 13.66 6.59 -13.41
CA TRP A 111 14.01 7.46 -14.53
C TRP A 111 12.96 7.25 -15.61
N VAL A 112 12.06 8.21 -15.72
CA VAL A 112 11.49 8.63 -17.00
C VAL A 112 11.72 10.13 -17.07
#